data_AF-A0AA44DDK0-F1
#
_entry.id   AF-A0AA44DDK0-F1
#
_cell.length_a   1.000
_cell.length_b   1.000
_cell.length_c   1.000
_cell.angle_alpha   90.00
_cell.angle_beta   90.00
_cell.angle_gamma   90.00
#
_symmetry.space_group_name_H-M   'P 1'
#
loop_
_entity.id
_entity.type
_entity.pdbx_description
1 polymer ?
#
loop_
_entity_poly.entity_id
_entity_poly.type
_entity_poly.pdbx_seq_one_letter_code
_entity_poly.pdbx_strand_id
1 'polypeptide(L)' 'MSAKDSAWVIGLCWRCEATDVPVLWIGPIQSAEAGEAPFTCCTRCIRRLEALIHLHTTRGFEAASA' A
#
# COMPACT_ATOMS: atom_id res chain seq x y z
N MET A 1 9.15 15.07 -12.06
CA MET A 1 9.05 14.87 -10.60
C MET A 1 9.61 13.50 -10.29
N SER A 2 10.84 13.42 -9.75
CA SER A 2 11.49 12.14 -9.44
C SER A 2 10.91 11.55 -8.15
N ALA A 3 10.56 10.27 -8.18
CA ALA A 3 9.93 9.48 -7.12
C ALA A 3 10.83 9.19 -5.89
N LYS A 4 11.73 10.12 -5.52
CA LYS A 4 12.85 9.83 -4.60
C LYS A 4 12.67 10.32 -3.16
N ASP A 5 11.60 11.03 -2.84
CA ASP A 5 11.36 11.58 -1.51
C ASP A 5 10.02 11.08 -0.93
N SER A 6 9.84 9.76 -0.86
CA SER A 6 8.78 9.19 -0.03
C SER A 6 9.17 9.35 1.44
N ALA A 7 9.04 10.57 1.96
CA ALA A 7 9.20 10.84 3.39
C ALA A 7 8.02 10.22 4.15
N TRP A 8 8.30 9.71 5.35
CA TRP A 8 7.26 9.33 6.29
C TRP A 8 6.54 10.58 6.80
N VAL A 9 5.21 10.56 6.77
CA VAL A 9 4.36 11.65 7.29
C VAL A 9 3.41 11.11 8.35
N ILE A 10 2.96 11.94 9.29
CA ILE A 10 1.90 11.54 10.23
C ILE A 10 0.55 11.58 9.51
N GLY A 11 -0.22 10.51 9.60
CA GLY A 11 -1.53 10.44 8.95
C GLY A 11 -2.30 9.15 9.21
N LEU A 12 -3.25 8.86 8.32
CA LEU A 12 -4.10 7.68 8.34
C LEU A 12 -3.42 6.49 7.65
N CYS A 13 -3.34 5.36 8.34
CA CYS A 13 -2.98 4.09 7.71
C CYS A 13 -4.22 3.47 7.09
N TRP A 14 -4.29 3.39 5.76
CA TRP A 14 -5.48 2.92 5.05
C TRP A 14 -5.78 1.42 5.25
N ARG A 15 -4.81 0.65 5.71
CA ARG A 15 -4.96 -0.81 5.87
C ARG A 15 -5.40 -1.24 7.28
N CYS A 16 -5.09 -0.46 8.31
CA CYS A 16 -5.48 -0.77 9.68
C CYS A 16 -6.23 0.37 10.37
N GLU A 17 -6.57 1.41 9.61
CA GLU A 17 -7.36 2.58 10.03
C GLU A 17 -6.79 3.38 11.21
N ALA A 18 -5.55 3.09 11.61
CA ALA A 18 -4.87 3.84 12.66
C ALA A 18 -4.62 5.27 12.20
N THR A 19 -5.08 6.23 12.99
CA THR A 19 -4.84 7.67 12.83
C THR A 19 -3.58 8.10 13.59
N ASP A 20 -3.02 9.25 13.21
CA ASP A 20 -1.87 9.87 13.89
C ASP A 20 -0.63 8.97 13.99
N VAL A 21 -0.42 8.11 12.99
CA VAL A 21 0.76 7.24 12.89
C VAL A 21 1.66 7.65 11.72
N PRO A 22 2.98 7.39 11.78
CA PRO A 22 3.84 7.52 10.61
C PRO A 22 3.34 6.59 9.49
N VAL A 23 3.09 7.17 8.33
CA VAL A 23 2.70 6.48 7.11
C VAL A 23 3.63 6.85 5.96
N LEU A 24 3.83 5.89 5.06
CA LEU A 24 4.55 6.06 3.81
C LEU A 24 3.56 6.02 2.65
N TRP A 25 3.77 6.86 1.64
CA TRP A 25 3.10 6.71 0.35
C TRP A 25 3.59 5.43 -0.35
N ILE A 26 2.66 4.51 -0.63
CA ILE A 26 2.95 3.22 -1.26
C ILE A 26 2.77 3.30 -2.78
N GLY A 27 1.80 4.09 -3.22
CA GLY A 27 1.42 4.23 -4.62
C GLY A 27 0.02 4.79 -4.75
N PRO A 28 -0.48 4.97 -5.98
CA PRO A 28 -1.88 5.23 -6.21
C PRO A 28 -2.73 3.96 -6.04
N ILE A 29 -3.94 4.11 -5.53
CA ILE A 29 -4.99 3.08 -5.57
C ILE A 29 -6.14 3.58 -6.45
N GLN A 30 -6.72 2.66 -7.22
CA GLN A 30 -7.81 2.95 -8.14
C GLN A 30 -9.11 2.34 -7.61
N SER A 31 -10.21 3.08 -7.77
CA SER A 31 -11.58 2.64 -7.52
C SER A 31 -12.44 2.94 -8.75
N ALA A 32 -13.34 2.02 -9.09
CA ALA A 32 -14.28 2.22 -10.19
C ALA A 32 -15.24 3.40 -9.96
N GLU A 33 -15.59 3.69 -8.70
CA GLU A 33 -16.54 4.75 -8.33
C GLU A 33 -15.84 6.04 -7.89
N ALA A 34 -14.70 5.93 -7.20
CA ALA A 34 -14.04 7.07 -6.54
C ALA A 34 -12.79 7.57 -7.29
N GLY A 35 -12.42 6.97 -8.42
CA GLY A 35 -11.24 7.36 -9.19
C GLY A 35 -9.92 6.94 -8.53
N GLU A 36 -8.89 7.79 -8.63
CA GLU A 36 -7.55 7.53 -8.12
C GLU A 36 -7.26 8.33 -6.83
N ALA A 37 -6.65 7.67 -5.84
CA ALA A 37 -6.25 8.30 -4.58
C ALA A 37 -4.89 7.79 -4.09
N PRO A 38 -4.15 8.54 -3.25
CA PRO A 38 -2.90 8.07 -2.66
C PRO A 38 -3.16 6.97 -1.61
N PHE A 39 -2.44 5.87 -1.70
CA PHE A 39 -2.49 4.79 -0.73
C PHE A 39 -1.32 4.90 0.26
N THR A 40 -1.62 5.23 1.52
CA THR A 40 -0.63 5.38 2.58
C THR A 40 -0.78 4.31 3.66
N CYS A 41 0.35 3.77 4.14
CA CYS A 41 0.36 2.71 5.16
C CYS A 41 1.44 2.91 6.21
N CYS A 42 1.17 2.47 7.45
CA CYS A 42 2.17 2.40 8.52
C CYS A 42 3.15 1.24 8.33
N THR A 43 4.31 1.28 9.00
CA THR A 43 5.39 0.28 8.89
C THR A 43 4.90 -1.16 9.07
N ARG A 44 4.05 -1.43 10.06
CA ARG A 44 3.50 -2.77 10.31
C ARG A 44 2.70 -3.28 9.12
N CYS A 45 1.92 -2.40 8.49
CA CYS A 45 1.09 -2.75 7.35
C CYS A 45 1.90 -2.91 6.07
N ILE A 46 2.94 -2.10 5.85
CA ILE A 46 3.88 -2.26 4.73
C ILE A 46 4.55 -3.63 4.77
N ARG A 47 5.11 -4.02 5.92
CA ARG A 47 5.75 -5.35 6.06
C ARG A 47 4.82 -6.50 5.72
N ARG A 48 3.53 -6.37 6.03
CA ARG A 48 2.53 -7.38 5.67
C ARG A 48 2.23 -7.40 4.18
N LEU A 49 2.19 -6.25 3.52
CA LEU A 49 2.04 -6.17 2.06
C LEU A 49 3.26 -6.76 1.34
N GLU A 50 4.48 -6.46 1.80
CA GLU A 50 5.72 -7.03 1.27
C GLU A 50 5.72 -8.56 1.37
N ALA A 51 5.24 -9.12 2.49
CA ALA A 51 5.09 -10.58 2.63
C ALA A 51 4.09 -11.17 1.62
N LEU A 52 2.97 -10.49 1.34
CA LEU A 52 2.01 -10.92 0.32
C LEU A 52 2.60 -10.84 -1.09
N ILE A 53 3.34 -9.78 -1.39
CA ILE A 53 4.07 -9.63 -2.66
C ILE A 53 5.06 -10.78 -2.81
N HIS A 54 5.84 -11.09 -1.77
CA HIS A 54 6.77 -12.20 -1.80
C HIS A 54 6.08 -13.55 -2.06
N LEU A 55 4.94 -13.82 -1.41
CA LEU A 55 4.16 -15.03 -1.68
C LEU A 55 3.65 -15.08 -3.12
N HIS A 56 3.16 -13.95 -3.65
CA HIS A 56 2.66 -13.85 -5.02
C HIS A 56 3.77 -14.09 -6.06
N THR A 57 4.94 -13.47 -5.86
CA THR A 57 6.05 -13.54 -6.81
C THR A 57 6.80 -14.87 -6.75
N THR A 58 6.83 -15.54 -5.59
CA THR A 58 7.50 -16.85 -5.45
C THR A 58 6.65 -18.03 -5.88
N ARG A 59 5.32 -17.95 -5.75
CA ARG A 59 4.42 -19.08 -6.04
C ARG A 59 3.96 -19.20 -7.49
N GLY A 60 4.27 -18.23 -8.36
CA GLY A 60 3.69 -18.17 -9.71
C GLY A 60 2.18 -18.13 -9.61
N PHE A 61 1.62 -17.00 -9.19
CA PHE A 61 0.19 -16.86 -8.95
C PHE A 61 -0.58 -17.07 -10.27
N GLU A 62 -1.10 -18.28 -10.50
CA GLU A 62 -2.20 -18.50 -11.46
C GLU A 62 -3.39 -17.74 -10.90
N ALA A 63 -3.63 -16.55 -11.46
CA ALA A 63 -4.79 -15.76 -11.13
C ALA A 63 -6.03 -16.64 -11.33
N ALA A 64 -6.71 -16.95 -10.22
CA ALA A 64 -8.03 -17.56 -10.27
C ALA A 64 -8.96 -16.55 -10.95
N SER A 65 -9.13 -16.74 -12.27
CA SER A 65 -10.21 -16.15 -13.05
C SER A 65 -11.53 -16.60 -12.43
N ALA A 66 -12.27 -15.64 -11.88
CA ALA A 66 -13.68 -15.79 -11.54
C ALA A 66 -14.49 -14.96 -12.54
#